data_AF-A0A7X2PBD6-F1
#
_entry.id   AF-A0A7X2PBD6-F1
#
_cell.length_a   1.000
_cell.length_b   1.000
_cell.length_c   1.000
_cell.angle_alpha   90.00
_cell.angle_beta   90.00
_cell.angle_gamma   90.00
#
_symmetry.space_group_name_H-M   'P 1'
#
loop_
_entity.id
_entity.type
_entity.pdbx_description
1 polymer ?
#
loop_
_entity_poly.entity_id
_entity_poly.type
_entity_poly.pdbx_seq_one_letter_code
_entity_poly.pdbx_strand_id
1 'polypeptide(L)'
;MKKTLALVLALLMCLTSVFAQGASDADTSKTTKIGFVVIGDENDQGYTYNFMNGMNAAISQLKSEGYDVELSVKRNIAEDAGCVDANLALAAEGCSIIFNNSYGFEQYMQQAADEFPQVKFISLTNCGSQVDGRDNTYNAFARIYEGRYIAGVAAGMKLQQLIDNGTIKADQAVIGYVGAFSFAEVISGMTSYYLGARSVCPSATMIVQFVGSWGDPTLEAEAAQALIDQGAVMISQHSDNTTPATTAQKNGVFHTGYNNDMTAVAPKASLLSCKIDWTKYFHDFIKNELDGKGNPSDYCGTYANGEIVVTELNEAIAAPGTKEAMAKAEKAIADGSLQVFDLSTFTIGGKTATNADMYDGFAAVKGDAVKNGAFLESTLQSAPYFVGQIDGIKWLNAAY
;
A
#
# COMPACT_ATOMS: atom_id res chain seq x y z
N MET A 1 70.86 -30.17 -7.22
CA MET A 1 69.51 -30.00 -7.81
C MET A 1 68.38 -30.21 -6.82
N LYS A 2 68.35 -31.28 -6.00
CA LYS A 2 67.24 -31.50 -5.03
C LYS A 2 67.19 -30.52 -3.84
N LYS A 3 68.34 -30.01 -3.36
CA LYS A 3 68.39 -29.04 -2.25
C LYS A 3 68.10 -27.59 -2.65
N THR A 4 68.40 -27.23 -3.90
CA THR A 4 68.10 -25.91 -4.47
C THR A 4 66.64 -25.78 -4.89
N LEU A 5 65.99 -26.88 -5.31
CA LEU A 5 64.56 -26.90 -5.63
C LEU A 5 63.66 -26.76 -4.38
N ALA A 6 64.08 -27.33 -3.24
CA ALA A 6 63.36 -27.20 -1.97
C ALA A 6 63.40 -25.78 -1.39
N LEU A 7 64.50 -25.04 -1.59
CA LEU A 7 64.62 -23.65 -1.16
C LEU A 7 63.79 -22.67 -2.00
N VAL A 8 63.62 -22.96 -3.30
CA VAL A 8 62.76 -22.17 -4.20
C VAL A 8 61.27 -22.45 -3.93
N LEU A 9 60.89 -23.69 -3.59
CA LEU A 9 59.52 -24.01 -3.19
C LEU A 9 59.13 -23.39 -1.84
N ALA A 10 60.05 -23.35 -0.88
CA ALA A 10 59.82 -22.71 0.42
C ALA A 10 59.71 -21.17 0.31
N LEU A 11 60.50 -20.54 -0.58
CA LEU A 11 60.36 -19.10 -0.85
C LEU A 11 59.06 -18.76 -1.61
N LEU A 12 58.59 -19.64 -2.51
CA LEU A 12 57.29 -19.44 -3.18
C LEU A 12 56.10 -19.62 -2.22
N MET A 13 56.18 -20.54 -1.24
CA MET A 13 55.11 -20.72 -0.24
C MET A 13 55.07 -19.59 0.80
N CYS A 14 56.20 -18.93 1.08
CA CYS A 14 56.24 -17.75 1.96
C CYS A 14 55.81 -16.44 1.27
N LEU A 15 55.72 -16.41 -0.07
CA LEU A 15 55.17 -15.29 -0.83
C LEU A 15 53.65 -15.40 -1.04
N THR A 16 53.08 -16.60 -0.93
CA THR A 16 51.61 -16.80 -0.99
C THR A 16 50.90 -16.54 0.34
N SER A 17 51.62 -16.48 1.46
CA SER A 17 51.05 -16.15 2.78
C SER A 17 51.01 -14.65 3.09
N VAL A 18 51.53 -13.79 2.21
CA VAL A 18 51.45 -12.32 2.34
C VAL A 18 50.26 -11.72 1.56
N PHE A 19 49.55 -12.52 0.76
CA PHE A 19 48.31 -12.11 0.09
C PHE A 19 47.02 -12.53 0.82
N ALA A 20 47.13 -13.10 2.01
CA ALA A 20 45.99 -13.54 2.83
C ALA A 20 45.67 -12.59 4.00
N GLN A 21 46.17 -11.35 3.97
CA GLN A 21 45.86 -10.33 4.98
C GLN A 21 45.48 -9.02 4.30
N GLY A 22 44.41 -9.14 3.53
CA GLY A 22 43.63 -8.06 2.96
C GLY A 22 42.23 -8.62 2.75
N ALA A 23 41.63 -9.17 3.81
CA ALA A 23 40.19 -9.09 3.91
C ALA A 23 39.91 -7.60 3.80
N SER A 24 39.41 -7.18 2.64
CA SER A 24 38.78 -5.88 2.52
C SER A 24 37.84 -5.81 3.71
N ASP A 25 38.11 -4.91 4.65
CA ASP A 25 37.01 -4.26 5.33
C ASP A 25 36.10 -3.84 4.17
N ALA A 26 34.98 -4.56 4.01
CA ALA A 26 33.91 -4.07 3.18
C ALA A 26 33.55 -2.77 3.89
N ASP A 27 34.10 -1.68 3.37
CA ASP A 27 33.69 -0.34 3.72
C ASP A 27 32.24 -0.31 3.26
N THR A 28 31.34 -0.73 4.15
CA THR A 28 29.89 -0.60 3.99
C THR A 28 29.69 0.89 3.87
N SER A 29 29.76 1.37 2.63
CA SER A 29 29.65 2.77 2.29
C SER A 29 28.34 3.23 2.91
N LYS A 30 28.45 3.98 4.00
CA LYS A 30 27.28 4.61 4.61
C LYS A 30 26.67 5.66 3.68
N THR A 31 27.34 5.96 2.56
CA THR A 31 26.87 6.85 1.52
C THR A 31 26.22 6.07 0.37
N THR A 32 25.05 6.52 -0.07
CA THR A 32 24.42 6.01 -1.29
C THR A 32 23.59 7.09 -1.98
N LYS A 33 23.37 6.90 -3.27
CA LYS A 33 22.36 7.61 -4.03
C LYS A 33 21.22 6.67 -4.36
N ILE A 34 20.00 7.11 -4.14
CA ILE A 34 18.78 6.37 -4.43
C ILE A 34 17.90 7.15 -5.40
N GLY A 35 17.15 6.43 -6.21
CA GLY A 35 16.18 6.94 -7.16
C GLY A 35 14.75 6.68 -6.70
N PHE A 36 13.84 7.57 -7.08
CA PHE A 36 12.40 7.34 -6.93
C PHE A 36 11.65 7.79 -8.19
N VAL A 37 11.01 6.84 -8.87
CA VAL A 37 10.08 7.10 -9.97
C VAL A 37 8.67 7.15 -9.38
N VAL A 38 7.98 8.29 -9.57
CA VAL A 38 6.63 8.51 -9.05
C VAL A 38 5.63 8.92 -10.13
N ILE A 39 4.41 8.36 -10.04
CA ILE A 39 3.31 8.54 -11.01
C ILE A 39 2.76 9.96 -11.07
N GLY A 40 2.75 10.65 -9.93
CA GLY A 40 2.30 12.03 -9.80
C GLY A 40 3.36 12.93 -9.17
N ASP A 41 2.90 13.89 -8.38
CA ASP A 41 3.71 14.71 -7.51
C ASP A 41 2.99 15.01 -6.19
N GLU A 42 3.68 15.65 -5.26
CA GLU A 42 3.19 15.93 -3.91
C GLU A 42 1.94 16.85 -3.86
N ASN A 43 1.54 17.47 -4.97
CA ASN A 43 0.34 18.31 -5.02
C ASN A 43 -0.97 17.49 -4.97
N ASP A 44 -0.92 16.17 -5.18
CA ASP A 44 -2.08 15.29 -4.96
C ASP A 44 -2.57 15.33 -3.50
N GLN A 45 -1.68 15.70 -2.56
CA GLN A 45 -1.94 15.71 -1.12
C GLN A 45 -2.51 14.38 -0.60
N GLY A 46 -2.19 13.29 -1.30
CA GLY A 46 -2.68 11.94 -1.06
C GLY A 46 -1.58 10.91 -1.29
N TYR A 47 -1.58 10.26 -2.44
CA TYR A 47 -0.77 9.06 -2.71
C TYR A 47 0.72 9.32 -2.84
N THR A 48 1.14 10.12 -3.83
CA THR A 48 2.54 10.49 -4.05
C THR A 48 3.05 11.32 -2.87
N TYR A 49 2.22 12.21 -2.32
CA TYR A 49 2.54 12.93 -1.09
C TYR A 49 2.87 11.97 0.08
N ASN A 50 2.07 10.91 0.29
CA ASN A 50 2.32 9.95 1.36
C ASN A 50 3.64 9.18 1.17
N PHE A 51 3.92 8.72 -0.05
CA PHE A 51 5.20 8.07 -0.38
C PHE A 51 6.40 8.98 -0.16
N MET A 52 6.34 10.22 -0.64
CA MET A 52 7.41 11.20 -0.49
C MET A 52 7.65 11.54 0.99
N ASN A 53 6.60 11.65 1.80
CA ASN A 53 6.74 11.83 3.24
C ASN A 53 7.42 10.65 3.92
N GLY A 54 7.03 9.42 3.59
CA GLY A 54 7.68 8.21 4.10
C GLY A 54 9.16 8.15 3.73
N MET A 55 9.49 8.45 2.46
CA MET A 55 10.88 8.48 1.99
C MET A 55 11.71 9.54 2.72
N ASN A 56 11.18 10.76 2.85
CA ASN A 56 11.87 11.85 3.55
C ASN A 56 12.07 11.55 5.04
N ALA A 57 11.09 10.92 5.69
CA ALA A 57 11.20 10.48 7.08
C ALA A 57 12.26 9.38 7.23
N ALA A 58 12.28 8.40 6.33
CA ALA A 58 13.28 7.33 6.31
C ALA A 58 14.70 7.87 6.14
N ILE A 59 14.92 8.75 5.15
CA ILE A 59 16.22 9.42 4.93
C ILE A 59 16.64 10.21 6.17
N SER A 60 15.71 10.90 6.82
CA SER A 60 15.99 11.66 8.04
C SER A 60 16.43 10.75 9.20
N GLN A 61 15.77 9.60 9.36
CA GLN A 61 16.16 8.58 10.35
C GLN A 61 17.53 7.99 10.04
N LEU A 62 17.76 7.54 8.81
CA LEU A 62 19.04 7.02 8.32
C LEU A 62 20.18 8.02 8.56
N LYS A 63 19.93 9.32 8.29
CA LYS A 63 20.89 10.38 8.57
C LYS A 63 21.25 10.51 10.05
N SER A 64 20.27 10.35 10.94
CA SER A 64 20.51 10.34 12.39
C SER A 64 21.31 9.12 12.86
N GLU A 65 21.25 8.01 12.11
CA GLU A 65 22.04 6.78 12.33
C GLU A 65 23.44 6.82 11.66
N GLY A 66 23.75 7.91 10.96
CA GLY A 66 25.04 8.14 10.33
C GLY A 66 25.18 7.62 8.89
N TYR A 67 24.05 7.33 8.22
CA TYR A 67 24.02 7.12 6.78
C TYR A 67 23.88 8.44 6.02
N ASP A 68 24.43 8.51 4.81
CA ASP A 68 24.36 9.64 3.91
C ASP A 68 23.62 9.22 2.64
N VAL A 69 22.35 9.58 2.52
CA VAL A 69 21.47 9.13 1.45
C VAL A 69 21.06 10.33 0.60
N GLU A 70 21.51 10.35 -0.65
CA GLU A 70 21.06 11.32 -1.66
C GLU A 70 19.84 10.75 -2.41
N LEU A 71 18.78 11.54 -2.56
CA LEU A 71 17.57 11.16 -3.29
C LEU A 71 17.48 11.91 -4.63
N SER A 72 17.34 11.19 -5.73
CA SER A 72 16.94 11.70 -7.05
C SER A 72 15.53 11.23 -7.38
N VAL A 73 14.66 12.13 -7.86
CA VAL A 73 13.23 11.82 -8.09
C VAL A 73 12.83 12.16 -9.52
N LYS A 74 12.13 11.24 -10.19
CA LYS A 74 11.43 11.47 -11.46
C LYS A 74 9.94 11.50 -11.18
N ARG A 75 9.30 12.65 -11.36
CA ARG A 75 7.87 12.89 -11.07
C ARG A 75 7.02 12.84 -12.33
N ASN A 76 5.72 12.63 -12.15
CA ASN A 76 4.72 12.67 -13.22
C ASN A 76 5.04 11.70 -14.37
N ILE A 77 5.53 10.50 -14.03
CA ILE A 77 5.86 9.46 -15.01
C ILE A 77 4.64 8.58 -15.21
N ALA A 78 4.14 8.46 -16.43
CA ALA A 78 2.97 7.60 -16.72
C ALA A 78 3.33 6.11 -16.71
N GLU A 79 2.31 5.24 -16.63
CA GLU A 79 2.43 3.77 -16.75
C GLU A 79 2.68 3.35 -18.21
N ASP A 80 3.71 3.90 -18.83
CA ASP A 80 4.12 3.70 -20.22
C ASP A 80 5.64 3.54 -20.37
N ALA A 81 6.11 3.51 -21.62
CA ALA A 81 7.54 3.38 -21.93
C ALA A 81 8.43 4.47 -21.31
N GLY A 82 7.88 5.64 -20.94
CA GLY A 82 8.61 6.68 -20.22
C GLY A 82 9.10 6.23 -18.83
N CYS A 83 8.46 5.22 -18.23
CA CYS A 83 8.92 4.59 -17.00
C CYS A 83 10.27 3.85 -17.19
N VAL A 84 10.50 3.25 -18.36
CA VAL A 84 11.79 2.62 -18.69
C VAL A 84 12.89 3.68 -18.69
N ASP A 85 12.67 4.77 -19.43
CA ASP A 85 13.64 5.87 -19.55
C ASP A 85 13.96 6.53 -18.20
N ALA A 86 12.94 6.70 -17.34
CA ALA A 86 13.11 7.24 -15.99
C ALA A 86 14.01 6.36 -15.11
N ASN A 87 13.81 5.04 -15.13
CA ASN A 87 14.61 4.07 -14.39
C ASN A 87 16.06 4.04 -14.92
N LEU A 88 16.25 3.97 -16.24
CA LEU A 88 17.57 3.98 -16.87
C LEU A 88 18.35 5.28 -16.56
N ALA A 89 17.66 6.42 -16.59
CA ALA A 89 18.28 7.71 -16.24
C ALA A 89 18.75 7.74 -14.79
N LEU A 90 17.92 7.28 -13.83
CA LEU A 90 18.31 7.22 -12.42
C LEU A 90 19.48 6.26 -12.18
N ALA A 91 19.50 5.11 -12.84
CA ALA A 91 20.61 4.17 -12.76
C ALA A 91 21.91 4.78 -13.33
N ALA A 92 21.83 5.47 -14.47
CA ALA A 92 22.95 6.20 -15.07
C ALA A 92 23.43 7.39 -14.22
N GLU A 93 22.55 8.00 -13.42
CA GLU A 93 22.88 9.04 -12.43
C GLU A 93 23.61 8.48 -11.19
N GLY A 94 23.83 7.16 -11.12
CA GLY A 94 24.53 6.48 -10.04
C GLY A 94 23.63 6.00 -8.90
N CYS A 95 22.32 5.95 -9.09
CA CYS A 95 21.42 5.38 -8.07
C CYS A 95 21.65 3.87 -7.94
N SER A 96 21.90 3.40 -6.73
CA SER A 96 22.08 1.96 -6.43
C SER A 96 20.78 1.25 -6.05
N ILE A 97 19.77 2.02 -5.63
CA ILE A 97 18.43 1.57 -5.26
C ILE A 97 17.43 2.49 -5.97
N ILE A 98 16.43 1.94 -6.65
CA ILE A 98 15.41 2.70 -7.37
C ILE A 98 14.02 2.17 -6.99
N PHE A 99 13.22 3.02 -6.35
CA PHE A 99 11.83 2.72 -6.01
C PHE A 99 10.88 3.20 -7.12
N ASN A 100 9.77 2.48 -7.32
CA ASN A 100 8.74 2.76 -8.31
C ASN A 100 7.37 2.71 -7.62
N ASN A 101 6.62 3.82 -7.52
CA ASN A 101 5.45 3.92 -6.64
C ASN A 101 4.09 3.52 -7.24
N SER A 102 4.03 2.90 -8.41
CA SER A 102 2.76 2.67 -9.10
C SER A 102 2.67 1.25 -9.66
N TYR A 103 1.47 0.68 -9.56
CA TYR A 103 1.18 -0.69 -10.00
C TYR A 103 1.66 -0.92 -11.43
N GLY A 104 1.29 -0.07 -12.39
CA GLY A 104 1.62 -0.26 -13.80
C GLY A 104 3.09 -0.03 -14.17
N PHE A 105 3.95 0.41 -13.25
CA PHE A 105 5.38 0.62 -13.52
C PHE A 105 6.18 -0.67 -13.67
N GLU A 106 5.75 -1.76 -13.01
CA GLU A 106 6.61 -2.93 -12.82
C GLU A 106 7.14 -3.54 -14.13
N GLN A 107 6.28 -3.69 -15.13
CA GLN A 107 6.67 -4.25 -16.43
C GLN A 107 7.73 -3.40 -17.17
N TYR A 108 7.75 -2.09 -16.92
CA TYR A 108 8.71 -1.15 -17.51
C TYR A 108 9.99 -1.08 -16.65
N MET A 109 9.84 -1.11 -15.33
CA MET A 109 10.94 -1.23 -14.38
C MET A 109 11.77 -2.49 -14.65
N GLN A 110 11.14 -3.64 -14.90
CA GLN A 110 11.83 -4.90 -15.19
C GLN A 110 12.67 -4.85 -16.48
N GLN A 111 12.25 -4.07 -17.48
CA GLN A 111 13.06 -3.85 -18.70
C GLN A 111 14.34 -3.08 -18.39
N ALA A 112 14.29 -2.09 -17.48
CA ALA A 112 15.48 -1.37 -17.03
C ALA A 112 16.37 -2.22 -16.10
N ALA A 113 15.77 -3.14 -15.33
CA ALA A 113 16.48 -4.01 -14.40
C ALA A 113 17.46 -4.96 -15.10
N ASP A 114 17.14 -5.41 -16.32
CA ASP A 114 18.02 -6.26 -17.14
C ASP A 114 19.32 -5.56 -17.56
N GLU A 115 19.31 -4.23 -17.71
CA GLU A 115 20.45 -3.43 -18.13
C GLU A 115 21.39 -3.06 -16.96
N PHE A 116 20.89 -3.11 -15.72
CA PHE A 116 21.60 -2.70 -14.51
C PHE A 116 21.49 -3.76 -13.39
N PRO A 117 22.12 -4.95 -13.54
CA PRO A 117 22.01 -6.05 -12.57
C PRO A 117 22.55 -5.72 -11.17
N GLN A 118 23.38 -4.69 -11.05
CA GLN A 118 23.91 -4.18 -9.77
C GLN A 118 22.96 -3.23 -9.04
N VAL A 119 21.94 -2.69 -9.72
CA VAL A 119 20.98 -1.75 -9.13
C VAL A 119 19.78 -2.52 -8.61
N LYS A 120 19.30 -2.18 -7.41
CA LYS A 120 18.10 -2.75 -6.81
C LYS A 120 16.88 -1.98 -7.30
N PHE A 121 15.95 -2.66 -7.95
CA PHE A 121 14.70 -2.09 -8.46
C PHE A 121 13.53 -2.60 -7.62
N ILE A 122 12.76 -1.68 -7.06
CA ILE A 122 11.67 -2.00 -6.14
C ILE A 122 10.37 -1.49 -6.74
N SER A 123 9.46 -2.42 -7.03
CA SER A 123 8.08 -2.10 -7.37
C SER A 123 7.25 -2.04 -6.10
N LEU A 124 6.67 -0.88 -5.83
CA LEU A 124 5.70 -0.71 -4.76
C LEU A 124 4.32 -1.01 -5.36
N THR A 125 3.50 -1.75 -4.60
CA THR A 125 2.11 -2.10 -4.95
C THR A 125 1.87 -3.17 -6.02
N ASN A 126 2.92 -3.79 -6.58
CA ASN A 126 2.78 -4.90 -7.55
C ASN A 126 3.48 -6.21 -7.09
N CYS A 127 3.47 -7.25 -7.93
CA CYS A 127 3.83 -8.63 -7.56
C CYS A 127 4.63 -9.41 -8.63
N GLY A 128 4.86 -8.86 -9.82
CA GLY A 128 5.57 -9.52 -10.92
C GLY A 128 7.01 -9.92 -10.58
N SER A 129 7.72 -9.09 -9.81
CA SER A 129 9.10 -9.34 -9.34
C SER A 129 9.20 -10.54 -8.40
N GLN A 130 8.08 -11.04 -7.87
CA GLN A 130 8.05 -12.25 -7.06
C GLN A 130 8.31 -13.52 -7.89
N VAL A 131 7.97 -13.48 -9.18
CA VAL A 131 7.96 -14.64 -10.07
C VAL A 131 8.86 -14.47 -11.30
N ASP A 132 9.58 -13.35 -11.40
CA ASP A 132 10.40 -13.04 -12.57
C ASP A 132 11.79 -13.71 -12.56
N GLY A 133 12.22 -14.23 -11.41
CA GLY A 133 13.47 -14.95 -11.21
C GLY A 133 14.72 -14.06 -11.17
N ARG A 134 14.59 -12.75 -11.03
CA ARG A 134 15.72 -11.81 -10.94
C ARG A 134 16.14 -11.59 -9.48
N ASP A 135 17.44 -11.43 -9.26
CA ASP A 135 18.02 -11.17 -7.92
C ASP A 135 18.07 -9.67 -7.56
N ASN A 136 17.71 -8.79 -8.51
CA ASN A 136 17.78 -7.35 -8.36
C ASN A 136 16.42 -6.64 -8.45
N THR A 137 15.32 -7.39 -8.53
CA THR A 137 13.96 -6.86 -8.48
C THR A 137 13.27 -7.28 -7.17
N TYR A 138 12.44 -6.39 -6.63
CA TYR A 138 11.77 -6.57 -5.35
C TYR A 138 10.36 -6.00 -5.41
N ASN A 139 9.47 -6.54 -4.58
CA ASN A 139 8.14 -6.03 -4.35
C ASN A 139 7.96 -5.60 -2.91
N ALA A 140 7.13 -4.57 -2.73
CA ALA A 140 6.60 -4.27 -1.42
C ALA A 140 5.18 -3.73 -1.48
N PHE A 141 4.38 -4.21 -0.54
CA PHE A 141 3.08 -3.66 -0.24
C PHE A 141 2.79 -3.73 1.25
N ALA A 142 1.62 -3.25 1.65
CA ALA A 142 1.14 -3.44 3.01
C ALA A 142 -0.33 -3.86 2.98
N ARG A 143 -0.77 -4.56 4.02
CA ARG A 143 -2.14 -5.05 4.22
C ARG A 143 -3.15 -3.93 4.48
N ILE A 144 -3.15 -2.87 3.68
CA ILE A 144 -3.89 -1.63 3.92
C ILE A 144 -5.39 -1.86 4.15
N TYR A 145 -5.93 -3.00 3.68
CA TYR A 145 -7.24 -3.49 4.06
C TYR A 145 -7.47 -3.54 5.59
N GLU A 146 -6.45 -3.82 6.41
CA GLU A 146 -6.53 -3.76 7.88
C GLU A 146 -6.93 -2.36 8.37
N GLY A 147 -6.27 -1.32 7.84
CA GLY A 147 -6.60 0.08 8.13
C GLY A 147 -7.96 0.49 7.56
N ARG A 148 -8.32 -0.04 6.39
CA ARG A 148 -9.63 0.17 5.77
C ARG A 148 -10.77 -0.38 6.62
N TYR A 149 -10.58 -1.55 7.24
CA TYR A 149 -11.56 -2.14 8.16
C TYR A 149 -11.80 -1.21 9.36
N ILE A 150 -10.73 -0.70 9.97
CA ILE A 150 -10.81 0.21 11.12
C ILE A 150 -11.51 1.52 10.73
N ALA A 151 -11.19 2.09 9.57
CA ALA A 151 -11.91 3.25 9.03
C ALA A 151 -13.40 2.93 8.78
N GLY A 152 -13.70 1.71 8.31
CA GLY A 152 -15.04 1.17 8.17
C GLY A 152 -15.79 1.13 9.50
N VAL A 153 -15.16 0.66 10.58
CA VAL A 153 -15.75 0.66 11.93
C VAL A 153 -16.18 2.08 12.34
N ALA A 154 -15.34 3.09 12.10
CA ALA A 154 -15.70 4.48 12.38
C ALA A 154 -16.89 4.98 11.54
N ALA A 155 -16.93 4.60 10.26
CA ALA A 155 -18.07 4.89 9.39
C ALA A 155 -19.35 4.18 9.85
N GLY A 156 -19.26 2.92 10.26
CA GLY A 156 -20.36 2.14 10.81
C GLY A 156 -20.92 2.76 12.10
N MET A 157 -20.05 3.20 13.02
CA MET A 157 -20.44 3.96 14.21
C MET A 157 -21.22 5.22 13.85
N LYS A 158 -20.76 5.95 12.82
CA LYS A 158 -21.44 7.16 12.36
C LYS A 158 -22.80 6.86 11.73
N LEU A 159 -22.87 5.87 10.84
CA LEU A 159 -24.12 5.44 10.20
C LEU A 159 -25.14 4.95 11.24
N GLN A 160 -24.71 4.15 12.22
CA GLN A 160 -25.58 3.66 13.28
C GLN A 160 -26.11 4.82 14.14
N GLN A 161 -25.27 5.80 14.50
CA GLN A 161 -25.72 7.00 15.20
C GLN A 161 -26.82 7.75 14.42
N LEU A 162 -26.66 7.90 13.10
CA LEU A 162 -27.65 8.59 12.26
C LEU A 162 -28.98 7.82 12.18
N ILE A 163 -28.95 6.49 12.29
CA ILE A 163 -30.15 5.67 12.40
C ILE A 163 -30.80 5.86 13.77
N ASP A 164 -30.01 5.71 14.84
CA ASP A 164 -30.49 5.72 16.23
C ASP A 164 -31.12 7.07 16.61
N ASN A 165 -30.60 8.17 16.06
CA ASN A 165 -31.14 9.51 16.29
C ASN A 165 -32.25 9.91 15.29
N GLY A 166 -32.61 9.03 14.35
CA GLY A 166 -33.67 9.25 13.36
C GLY A 166 -33.33 10.22 12.22
N THR A 167 -32.05 10.55 12.02
CA THR A 167 -31.60 11.37 10.88
C THR A 167 -31.78 10.63 9.56
N ILE A 168 -31.50 9.32 9.55
CA ILE A 168 -31.71 8.43 8.40
C ILE A 168 -32.44 7.17 8.85
N LYS A 169 -33.07 6.47 7.91
CA LYS A 169 -33.57 5.10 8.13
C LYS A 169 -32.47 4.07 7.86
N ALA A 170 -32.66 2.85 8.36
CA ALA A 170 -31.70 1.76 8.16
C ALA A 170 -31.41 1.45 6.68
N ASP A 171 -32.43 1.52 5.82
CA ASP A 171 -32.31 1.33 4.36
C ASP A 171 -31.66 2.52 3.63
N GLN A 172 -31.38 3.62 4.34
CA GLN A 172 -30.67 4.80 3.85
C GLN A 172 -29.21 4.86 4.32
N ALA A 173 -28.72 3.85 5.04
CA ALA A 173 -27.31 3.73 5.42
C ALA A 173 -26.46 3.29 4.21
N VAL A 174 -26.36 4.18 3.21
CA VAL A 174 -25.65 3.93 1.96
C VAL A 174 -24.28 4.58 2.01
N ILE A 175 -23.25 3.77 1.75
CA ILE A 175 -21.87 4.19 1.53
C ILE A 175 -21.68 4.41 0.02
N GLY A 176 -21.12 5.55 -0.36
CA GLY A 176 -20.57 5.78 -1.69
C GLY A 176 -19.06 5.58 -1.68
N TYR A 177 -18.54 4.76 -2.61
CA TYR A 177 -17.11 4.53 -2.75
C TYR A 177 -16.62 4.96 -4.13
N VAL A 178 -15.71 5.93 -4.16
CA VAL A 178 -15.02 6.36 -5.39
C VAL A 178 -13.80 5.46 -5.59
N GLY A 179 -13.85 4.57 -6.58
CA GLY A 179 -12.71 3.73 -6.95
C GLY A 179 -11.95 4.34 -8.12
N ALA A 180 -10.62 4.17 -8.16
CA ALA A 180 -9.84 4.48 -9.35
C ALA A 180 -10.09 3.44 -10.46
N PHE A 181 -9.55 2.23 -10.26
CA PHE A 181 -9.68 1.07 -11.15
C PHE A 181 -10.30 -0.11 -10.43
N SER A 182 -10.79 -1.11 -11.15
CA SER A 182 -11.33 -2.35 -10.56
C SER A 182 -10.25 -3.39 -10.26
N PHE A 183 -9.07 -2.92 -9.83
CA PHE A 183 -7.95 -3.76 -9.43
C PHE A 183 -8.16 -4.36 -8.03
N ALA A 184 -7.46 -5.46 -7.76
CA ALA A 184 -7.55 -6.18 -6.48
C ALA A 184 -7.31 -5.27 -5.27
N GLU A 185 -6.40 -4.29 -5.34
CA GLU A 185 -6.17 -3.36 -4.21
C GLU A 185 -7.38 -2.47 -3.90
N VAL A 186 -8.14 -2.09 -4.94
CA VAL A 186 -9.35 -1.29 -4.79
C VAL A 186 -10.48 -2.18 -4.27
N ILE A 187 -10.63 -3.38 -4.83
CA ILE A 187 -11.67 -4.34 -4.42
C ILE A 187 -11.47 -4.80 -2.98
N SER A 188 -10.25 -5.21 -2.62
CA SER A 188 -9.87 -5.54 -1.24
C SER A 188 -10.16 -4.37 -0.30
N GLY A 189 -9.69 -3.16 -0.64
CA GLY A 189 -9.82 -1.98 0.20
C GLY A 189 -11.28 -1.58 0.46
N MET A 190 -12.12 -1.54 -0.57
CA MET A 190 -13.54 -1.20 -0.43
C MET A 190 -14.33 -2.29 0.29
N THR A 191 -14.03 -3.57 0.02
CA THR A 191 -14.67 -4.72 0.67
C THR A 191 -14.36 -4.71 2.16
N SER A 192 -13.09 -4.52 2.52
CA SER A 192 -12.70 -4.43 3.92
C SER A 192 -13.38 -3.26 4.65
N TYR A 193 -13.42 -2.09 4.03
CA TYR A 193 -14.12 -0.92 4.59
C TYR A 193 -15.61 -1.20 4.81
N TYR A 194 -16.27 -1.84 3.83
CA TYR A 194 -17.67 -2.25 3.93
C TYR A 194 -17.91 -3.23 5.09
N LEU A 195 -17.07 -4.26 5.24
CA LEU A 195 -17.17 -5.24 6.32
C LEU A 195 -16.96 -4.57 7.68
N GLY A 196 -15.99 -3.66 7.79
CA GLY A 196 -15.77 -2.84 8.98
C GLY A 196 -17.02 -2.04 9.37
N ALA A 197 -17.64 -1.37 8.40
CA ALA A 197 -18.88 -0.62 8.63
C ALA A 197 -20.04 -1.52 9.07
N ARG A 198 -20.19 -2.69 8.44
CA ARG A 198 -21.26 -3.65 8.79
C ARG A 198 -21.10 -4.35 10.12
N SER A 199 -19.87 -4.46 10.63
CA SER A 199 -19.62 -4.97 11.97
C SER A 199 -20.29 -4.12 13.07
N VAL A 200 -20.61 -2.86 12.77
CA VAL A 200 -21.29 -1.92 13.67
C VAL A 200 -22.69 -1.55 13.20
N CYS A 201 -22.87 -1.32 11.89
CA CYS A 201 -24.15 -0.96 11.26
C CYS A 201 -24.56 -2.07 10.26
N PRO A 202 -25.27 -3.13 10.71
CA PRO A 202 -25.56 -4.30 9.87
C PRO A 202 -26.37 -4.01 8.60
N SER A 203 -27.13 -2.91 8.58
CA SER A 203 -27.94 -2.41 7.46
C SER A 203 -27.14 -1.65 6.40
N ALA A 204 -25.87 -1.36 6.64
CA ALA A 204 -25.08 -0.59 5.69
C ALA A 204 -24.99 -1.31 4.34
N THR A 205 -25.13 -0.54 3.26
CA THR A 205 -24.92 -0.99 1.86
C THR A 205 -23.88 -0.10 1.20
N MET A 206 -23.29 -0.55 0.10
CA MET A 206 -22.30 0.23 -0.64
C MET A 206 -22.65 0.32 -2.12
N ILE A 207 -22.48 1.51 -2.69
CA ILE A 207 -22.47 1.76 -4.14
C ILE A 207 -21.07 2.24 -4.54
N VAL A 208 -20.53 1.69 -5.63
CA VAL A 208 -19.16 1.94 -6.09
C VAL A 208 -19.19 2.52 -7.49
N GLN A 209 -18.40 3.57 -7.71
CA GLN A 209 -18.15 4.13 -9.04
C GLN A 209 -16.65 4.19 -9.28
N PHE A 210 -16.19 3.48 -10.31
CA PHE A 210 -14.83 3.54 -10.80
C PHE A 210 -14.66 4.70 -11.80
N VAL A 211 -13.57 5.45 -11.71
CA VAL A 211 -13.32 6.63 -12.54
C VAL A 211 -12.33 6.38 -13.68
N GLY A 212 -11.55 5.30 -13.64
CA GLY A 212 -10.56 4.96 -14.67
C GLY A 212 -9.31 5.84 -14.63
N SER A 213 -9.01 6.40 -13.45
CA SER A 213 -7.84 7.24 -13.18
C SER A 213 -7.52 7.18 -11.69
N TRP A 214 -6.22 7.18 -11.35
CA TRP A 214 -5.78 7.25 -9.95
C TRP A 214 -6.02 8.63 -9.34
N GLY A 215 -5.85 9.70 -10.13
CA GLY A 215 -5.73 11.05 -9.60
C GLY A 215 -6.28 12.14 -10.51
N ASP A 216 -7.52 12.00 -11.01
CA ASP A 216 -8.23 13.11 -11.68
C ASP A 216 -9.20 13.79 -10.70
N PRO A 217 -8.89 15.00 -10.19
CA PRO A 217 -9.71 15.67 -9.20
C PRO A 217 -11.15 15.96 -9.66
N THR A 218 -11.35 16.15 -10.96
CA THR A 218 -12.65 16.47 -11.55
C THR A 218 -13.51 15.22 -11.60
N LEU A 219 -12.99 14.13 -12.16
CA LEU A 219 -13.71 12.86 -12.26
C LEU A 219 -14.02 12.30 -10.86
N GLU A 220 -13.10 12.42 -9.91
CA GLU A 220 -13.30 12.02 -8.53
C GLU A 220 -14.43 12.82 -7.84
N ALA A 221 -14.49 14.13 -8.07
CA ALA A 221 -15.55 14.99 -7.53
C ALA A 221 -16.92 14.66 -8.16
N GLU A 222 -16.96 14.43 -9.47
CA GLU A 222 -18.17 14.04 -10.20
C GLU A 222 -18.69 12.67 -9.75
N ALA A 223 -17.80 11.69 -9.56
CA ALA A 223 -18.17 10.38 -9.04
C ALA A 223 -18.69 10.47 -7.60
N ALA A 224 -18.04 11.24 -6.73
CA ALA A 224 -18.53 11.48 -5.37
C ALA A 224 -19.92 12.12 -5.39
N GLN A 225 -20.14 13.14 -6.24
CA GLN A 225 -21.45 13.78 -6.39
C GLN A 225 -22.51 12.79 -6.88
N ALA A 226 -22.22 11.97 -7.90
CA ALA A 226 -23.15 11.00 -8.44
C ALA A 226 -23.54 9.90 -7.44
N LEU A 227 -22.62 9.52 -6.54
CA LEU A 227 -22.90 8.59 -5.43
C LEU A 227 -23.80 9.24 -4.37
N ILE A 228 -23.57 10.52 -4.05
CA ILE A 228 -24.42 11.30 -3.13
C ILE A 228 -25.83 11.47 -3.71
N ASP A 229 -25.94 11.78 -4.99
CA ASP A 229 -27.22 11.91 -5.70
C ASP A 229 -28.01 10.58 -5.70
N GLN A 230 -27.32 9.44 -5.58
CA GLN A 230 -27.89 8.11 -5.39
C GLN A 230 -28.19 7.74 -3.92
N GLY A 231 -28.04 8.68 -3.00
CA GLY A 231 -28.42 8.55 -1.60
C GLY A 231 -27.28 8.15 -0.66
N ALA A 232 -26.02 8.18 -1.10
CA ALA A 232 -24.89 7.96 -0.20
C ALA A 232 -24.82 9.06 0.87
N VAL A 233 -24.74 8.65 2.14
CA VAL A 233 -24.60 9.54 3.31
C VAL A 233 -23.21 9.46 3.97
N MET A 234 -22.37 8.54 3.47
CA MET A 234 -20.98 8.36 3.82
C MET A 234 -20.18 8.16 2.53
N ILE A 235 -19.13 8.94 2.31
CA ILE A 235 -18.22 8.81 1.17
C ILE A 235 -16.87 8.27 1.63
N SER A 236 -16.32 7.33 0.88
CA SER A 236 -14.90 6.99 0.96
C SER A 236 -14.32 6.80 -0.45
N GLN A 237 -13.01 6.58 -0.52
CA GLN A 237 -12.30 6.57 -1.78
C GLN A 237 -11.09 5.64 -1.78
N HIS A 238 -10.77 5.14 -2.97
CA HIS A 238 -9.46 4.63 -3.36
C HIS A 238 -9.04 5.36 -4.63
N SER A 239 -8.90 6.67 -4.49
CA SER A 239 -8.37 7.62 -5.45
C SER A 239 -7.46 8.60 -4.71
N ASP A 240 -6.64 9.35 -5.43
CA ASP A 240 -5.46 9.99 -4.87
C ASP A 240 -5.69 11.43 -4.40
N ASN A 241 -6.78 12.09 -4.82
CA ASN A 241 -7.04 13.50 -4.49
C ASN A 241 -8.00 13.69 -3.31
N THR A 242 -7.98 14.87 -2.72
CA THR A 242 -8.88 15.24 -1.61
C THR A 242 -10.29 15.65 -2.05
N THR A 243 -10.60 15.63 -3.35
CA THR A 243 -11.86 16.19 -3.85
C THR A 243 -13.11 15.44 -3.39
N PRO A 244 -13.15 14.08 -3.27
CA PRO A 244 -14.33 13.39 -2.71
C PRO A 244 -14.67 13.87 -1.29
N ALA A 245 -13.66 14.14 -0.46
CA ALA A 245 -13.84 14.68 0.88
C ALA A 245 -14.51 16.07 0.85
N THR A 246 -14.04 16.96 -0.02
CA THR A 246 -14.63 18.31 -0.14
C THR A 246 -16.04 18.28 -0.74
N THR A 247 -16.32 17.36 -1.66
CA THR A 247 -17.65 17.13 -2.24
C THR A 247 -18.62 16.61 -1.18
N ALA A 248 -18.20 15.66 -0.34
CA ALA A 248 -18.98 15.19 0.80
C ALA A 248 -19.36 16.35 1.73
N GLN A 249 -18.39 17.19 2.10
CA GLN A 249 -18.63 18.36 2.94
C GLN A 249 -19.60 19.37 2.32
N LYS A 250 -19.46 19.68 1.03
CA LYS A 250 -20.36 20.61 0.32
C LYS A 250 -21.81 20.16 0.33
N ASN A 251 -22.03 18.84 0.32
CA ASN A 251 -23.36 18.22 0.32
C ASN A 251 -23.85 17.84 1.74
N GLY A 252 -23.06 18.10 2.78
CA GLY A 252 -23.46 17.80 4.17
C GLY A 252 -23.49 16.31 4.52
N VAL A 253 -22.76 15.48 3.77
CA VAL A 253 -22.58 14.04 4.08
C VAL A 253 -21.21 13.79 4.70
N PHE A 254 -21.02 12.62 5.30
CA PHE A 254 -19.78 12.28 6.01
C PHE A 254 -18.75 11.63 5.09
N HIS A 255 -17.51 11.59 5.54
CA HIS A 255 -16.39 11.08 4.76
C HIS A 255 -15.36 10.33 5.61
N THR A 256 -14.69 9.33 5.04
CA THR A 256 -13.45 8.71 5.55
C THR A 256 -12.42 8.61 4.44
N GLY A 257 -11.21 9.14 4.69
CA GLY A 257 -10.17 9.29 3.68
C GLY A 257 -9.20 8.13 3.54
N TYR A 258 -8.29 8.30 2.58
CA TYR A 258 -7.22 7.36 2.23
C TYR A 258 -5.92 8.10 1.90
N ASN A 259 -4.78 7.44 2.13
CA ASN A 259 -3.40 7.91 1.89
C ASN A 259 -2.94 9.09 2.76
N ASN A 260 -3.82 10.04 3.08
CA ASN A 260 -3.49 11.20 3.88
C ASN A 260 -4.69 11.67 4.71
N ASP A 261 -4.41 12.47 5.76
CA ASP A 261 -5.46 13.07 6.58
C ASP A 261 -6.22 14.16 5.81
N MET A 262 -7.53 13.96 5.64
CA MET A 262 -8.44 14.88 4.96
C MET A 262 -9.32 15.70 5.91
N THR A 263 -9.04 15.69 7.23
CA THR A 263 -9.80 16.48 8.22
C THR A 263 -9.57 17.98 8.05
N ALA A 264 -8.38 18.42 7.64
CA ALA A 264 -8.09 19.84 7.44
C ALA A 264 -8.87 20.47 6.27
N VAL A 265 -9.07 19.72 5.18
CA VAL A 265 -9.77 20.21 3.97
C VAL A 265 -11.29 20.01 4.04
N ALA A 266 -11.75 19.01 4.80
CA ALA A 266 -13.16 18.71 4.99
C ALA A 266 -13.52 18.48 6.48
N PRO A 267 -13.29 19.47 7.37
CA PRO A 267 -13.42 19.30 8.83
C PRO A 267 -14.83 18.98 9.33
N LYS A 268 -15.86 19.24 8.51
CA LYS A 268 -17.26 18.94 8.84
C LYS A 268 -17.76 17.61 8.28
N ALA A 269 -16.95 16.91 7.48
CA ALA A 269 -17.31 15.64 6.86
C ALA A 269 -16.33 14.51 7.19
N SER A 270 -15.02 14.77 7.09
CA SER A 270 -13.96 13.77 7.27
C SER A 270 -13.82 13.34 8.74
N LEU A 271 -14.11 12.07 9.01
CA LEU A 271 -13.96 11.45 10.33
C LEU A 271 -12.49 11.14 10.64
N LEU A 272 -11.80 10.51 9.70
CA LEU A 272 -10.40 10.10 9.77
C LEU A 272 -9.97 9.63 8.39
N SER A 273 -8.69 9.30 8.24
CA SER A 273 -8.17 8.60 7.06
C SER A 273 -7.33 7.40 7.48
N CYS A 274 -7.20 6.41 6.61
CA CYS A 274 -6.24 5.32 6.77
C CYS A 274 -5.12 5.46 5.75
N LYS A 275 -3.91 5.00 6.09
CA LYS A 275 -2.77 5.04 5.17
C LYS A 275 -1.74 3.97 5.50
N ILE A 276 -0.88 3.70 4.52
CA ILE A 276 0.36 2.96 4.72
C ILE A 276 1.42 3.94 5.21
N ASP A 277 2.11 3.62 6.30
CA ASP A 277 3.33 4.30 6.72
C ASP A 277 4.56 3.60 6.10
N TRP A 278 5.04 4.17 5.00
CA TRP A 278 6.17 3.64 4.23
C TRP A 278 7.53 3.91 4.88
N THR A 279 7.58 4.70 5.96
CA THR A 279 8.83 5.14 6.60
C THR A 279 9.69 3.95 6.98
N LYS A 280 9.08 2.96 7.66
CA LYS A 280 9.79 1.78 8.14
C LYS A 280 10.34 0.94 7.00
N TYR A 281 9.53 0.67 5.97
CA TYR A 281 9.96 -0.10 4.81
C TYR A 281 11.15 0.56 4.10
N PHE A 282 11.05 1.85 3.76
CA PHE A 282 12.14 2.56 3.09
C PHE A 282 13.42 2.58 3.94
N HIS A 283 13.27 2.88 5.24
CA HIS A 283 14.38 2.88 6.18
C HIS A 283 15.09 1.52 6.19
N ASP A 284 14.34 0.44 6.43
CA ASP A 284 14.91 -0.88 6.60
C ASP A 284 15.50 -1.41 5.29
N PHE A 285 14.85 -1.18 4.15
CA PHE A 285 15.35 -1.64 2.85
C PHE A 285 16.72 -1.00 2.54
N ILE A 286 16.79 0.34 2.62
CA ILE A 286 18.03 1.09 2.35
C ILE A 286 19.11 0.67 3.34
N LYS A 287 18.78 0.64 4.63
CA LYS A 287 19.73 0.25 5.69
C LYS A 287 20.27 -1.15 5.50
N ASN A 288 19.41 -2.12 5.19
CA ASN A 288 19.81 -3.50 4.98
C ASN A 288 20.77 -3.61 3.79
N GLU A 289 20.47 -2.94 2.68
CA GLU A 289 21.35 -2.95 1.50
C GLU A 289 22.73 -2.37 1.83
N LEU A 290 22.79 -1.23 2.53
CA LEU A 290 24.06 -0.60 2.91
C LEU A 290 24.84 -1.39 3.96
N ASP A 291 24.15 -2.12 4.84
CA ASP A 291 24.75 -3.00 5.84
C ASP A 291 25.16 -4.38 5.25
N GLY A 292 24.94 -4.63 3.96
CA GLY A 292 25.19 -5.92 3.32
C GLY A 292 24.27 -7.04 3.83
N LYS A 293 23.08 -6.69 4.31
CA LYS A 293 22.02 -7.61 4.74
C LYS A 293 21.05 -7.84 3.60
N GLY A 294 20.51 -9.06 3.51
CA GLY A 294 19.48 -9.38 2.51
C GLY A 294 18.16 -8.69 2.81
N ASN A 295 17.47 -8.24 1.76
CA ASN A 295 16.09 -7.82 1.79
C ASN A 295 15.17 -8.95 1.26
N PRO A 296 13.94 -9.11 1.77
CA PRO A 296 12.98 -10.02 1.19
C PRO A 296 12.60 -9.55 -0.22
N SER A 297 12.54 -10.48 -1.18
CA SER A 297 12.13 -10.17 -2.56
C SER A 297 10.67 -9.71 -2.67
N ASP A 298 9.84 -10.07 -1.69
CA ASP A 298 8.45 -9.65 -1.60
C ASP A 298 8.11 -9.32 -0.13
N TYR A 299 7.91 -8.04 0.15
CA TYR A 299 7.67 -7.53 1.50
C TYR A 299 6.21 -7.17 1.72
N CYS A 300 5.64 -7.58 2.85
CA CYS A 300 4.28 -7.21 3.23
C CYS A 300 4.24 -6.55 4.62
N GLY A 301 3.98 -5.25 4.65
CA GLY A 301 3.74 -4.50 5.87
C GLY A 301 2.38 -4.80 6.49
N THR A 302 2.28 -4.66 7.81
CA THR A 302 1.06 -4.99 8.58
C THR A 302 0.77 -3.94 9.64
N TYR A 303 -0.46 -3.94 10.16
CA TYR A 303 -0.83 -3.13 11.31
C TYR A 303 0.03 -3.47 12.54
N ALA A 304 0.29 -4.77 12.77
CA ALA A 304 1.11 -5.24 13.89
C ALA A 304 2.56 -4.73 13.84
N ASN A 305 3.09 -4.49 12.63
CA ASN A 305 4.43 -3.93 12.41
C ASN A 305 4.45 -2.39 12.38
N GLY A 306 3.31 -1.73 12.57
CA GLY A 306 3.17 -0.28 12.61
C GLY A 306 3.19 0.41 11.23
N GLU A 307 3.07 -0.35 10.14
CA GLU A 307 3.12 0.19 8.77
C GLU A 307 1.73 0.50 8.21
N ILE A 308 0.69 0.24 8.99
CA ILE A 308 -0.68 0.61 8.67
C ILE A 308 -1.19 1.44 9.82
N VAL A 309 -1.67 2.63 9.50
CA VAL A 309 -2.10 3.61 10.50
C VAL A 309 -3.43 4.23 10.11
N VAL A 310 -4.22 4.56 11.11
CA VAL A 310 -5.36 5.47 11.00
C VAL A 310 -4.96 6.82 11.59
N THR A 311 -5.39 7.90 10.96
CA THR A 311 -5.14 9.26 11.43
C THR A 311 -5.93 9.54 12.71
N GLU A 312 -5.64 10.67 13.34
CA GLU A 312 -6.42 11.13 14.48
C GLU A 312 -7.92 11.23 14.10
N LEU A 313 -8.78 10.75 15.01
CA LEU A 313 -10.22 10.82 14.84
C LEU A 313 -10.70 12.25 15.06
N ASN A 314 -11.50 12.76 14.12
CA ASN A 314 -12.22 14.01 14.26
C ASN A 314 -13.40 13.84 15.24
N GLU A 315 -13.10 13.94 16.53
CA GLU A 315 -14.06 13.77 17.62
C GLU A 315 -15.21 14.80 17.59
N ALA A 316 -15.06 15.92 16.87
CA ALA A 316 -16.10 16.94 16.75
C ALA A 316 -17.33 16.47 15.95
N ILE A 317 -17.16 15.49 15.05
CA ILE A 317 -18.25 14.96 14.22
C ILE A 317 -18.43 13.44 14.34
N ALA A 318 -17.47 12.74 14.96
CA ALA A 318 -17.55 11.31 15.22
C ALA A 318 -18.71 10.96 16.16
N ALA A 319 -19.22 9.72 16.07
CA ALA A 319 -20.19 9.23 17.02
C ALA A 319 -19.52 8.95 18.39
N PRO A 320 -20.21 9.15 19.53
CA PRO A 320 -19.72 8.69 20.83
C PRO A 320 -19.34 7.21 20.80
N GLY A 321 -18.22 6.84 21.42
CA GLY A 321 -17.73 5.46 21.43
C GLY A 321 -16.89 5.06 20.21
N THR A 322 -16.73 5.94 19.20
CA THR A 322 -16.02 5.61 17.96
C THR A 322 -14.55 5.27 18.22
N LYS A 323 -13.89 6.03 19.09
CA LYS A 323 -12.48 5.82 19.44
C LYS A 323 -12.26 4.46 20.11
N GLU A 324 -13.14 4.08 21.03
CA GLU A 324 -13.10 2.80 21.72
C GLU A 324 -13.38 1.63 20.77
N ALA A 325 -14.32 1.80 19.84
CA ALA A 325 -14.64 0.80 18.83
C ALA A 325 -13.46 0.58 17.87
N MET A 326 -12.80 1.66 17.42
CA MET A 326 -11.59 1.60 16.62
C MET A 326 -10.46 0.89 17.39
N ALA A 327 -10.14 1.34 18.60
CA ALA A 327 -9.07 0.73 19.41
C ALA A 327 -9.29 -0.77 19.68
N LYS A 328 -10.55 -1.20 19.81
CA LYS A 328 -10.89 -2.64 19.91
C LYS A 328 -10.58 -3.38 18.60
N ALA A 329 -10.95 -2.82 17.45
CA ALA A 329 -10.67 -3.40 16.14
C ALA A 329 -9.16 -3.44 15.85
N GLU A 330 -8.45 -2.35 16.13
CA GLU A 330 -6.99 -2.24 16.01
C GLU A 330 -6.27 -3.33 16.80
N LYS A 331 -6.63 -3.51 18.08
CA LYS A 331 -6.06 -4.56 18.92
C LYS A 331 -6.34 -5.95 18.35
N ALA A 332 -7.58 -6.21 17.93
CA ALA A 332 -7.99 -7.52 17.45
C ALA A 332 -7.34 -7.87 16.09
N ILE A 333 -7.09 -6.87 15.23
CA ILE A 333 -6.32 -7.05 14.01
C ILE A 333 -4.85 -7.31 14.35
N ALA A 334 -4.25 -6.51 15.23
CA ALA A 334 -2.84 -6.64 15.61
C ALA A 334 -2.51 -8.00 16.25
N ASP A 335 -3.42 -8.53 17.08
CA ASP A 335 -3.24 -9.84 17.72
C ASP A 335 -3.79 -11.02 16.90
N GLY A 336 -4.40 -10.74 15.74
CA GLY A 336 -4.93 -11.73 14.81
C GLY A 336 -6.25 -12.38 15.23
N SER A 337 -6.87 -11.94 16.33
CA SER A 337 -8.19 -12.43 16.74
C SER A 337 -9.34 -11.95 15.85
N LEU A 338 -9.12 -10.89 15.06
CA LEU A 338 -10.01 -10.46 13.98
C LEU A 338 -9.32 -10.71 12.63
N GLN A 339 -9.96 -11.53 11.80
CA GLN A 339 -9.59 -11.72 10.40
C GLN A 339 -10.59 -10.97 9.53
N VAL A 340 -10.12 -9.98 8.77
CA VAL A 340 -10.99 -9.07 8.00
C VAL A 340 -11.87 -9.82 7.02
N PHE A 341 -11.30 -10.77 6.27
CA PHE A 341 -12.02 -11.57 5.29
C PHE A 341 -12.42 -12.95 5.84
N ASP A 342 -13.08 -12.96 7.00
CA ASP A 342 -13.75 -14.15 7.53
C ASP A 342 -14.91 -14.54 6.59
N LEU A 343 -14.81 -15.71 5.95
CA LEU A 343 -15.76 -16.16 4.93
C LEU A 343 -17.16 -16.45 5.49
N SER A 344 -17.32 -16.50 6.81
CA SER A 344 -18.63 -16.62 7.46
C SER A 344 -19.40 -15.29 7.55
N THR A 345 -18.72 -14.16 7.32
CA THR A 345 -19.28 -12.81 7.51
C THR A 345 -19.89 -12.20 6.26
N PHE A 346 -19.71 -12.83 5.10
CA PHE A 346 -20.25 -12.37 3.82
C PHE A 346 -20.57 -13.53 2.87
N THR A 347 -21.28 -13.21 1.80
CA THR A 347 -21.67 -14.13 0.75
C THR A 347 -21.32 -13.55 -0.62
N ILE A 348 -21.22 -14.40 -1.63
CA ILE A 348 -21.05 -14.00 -3.04
C ILE A 348 -22.19 -14.63 -3.83
N GLY A 349 -23.07 -13.81 -4.40
CA GLY A 349 -24.23 -14.28 -5.15
C GLY A 349 -25.18 -15.11 -4.30
N GLY A 350 -25.32 -14.77 -3.02
CA GLY A 350 -26.13 -15.49 -2.03
C GLY A 350 -25.54 -16.81 -1.54
N LYS A 351 -24.30 -17.14 -1.90
CA LYS A 351 -23.62 -18.39 -1.51
C LYS A 351 -22.46 -18.12 -0.57
N THR A 352 -22.09 -19.11 0.23
CA THR A 352 -20.87 -19.10 1.03
C THR A 352 -19.68 -18.90 0.10
N ALA A 353 -18.85 -17.91 0.41
CA ALA A 353 -17.64 -17.61 -0.34
C ALA A 353 -16.58 -18.68 -0.13
N THR A 354 -15.72 -18.87 -1.14
CA THR A 354 -14.64 -19.86 -1.16
C THR A 354 -13.34 -19.22 -1.59
N ASN A 355 -12.22 -19.92 -1.40
CA ASN A 355 -10.91 -19.47 -1.87
C ASN A 355 -10.91 -19.12 -3.37
N ALA A 356 -11.62 -19.90 -4.19
CA ALA A 356 -11.64 -19.73 -5.64
C ALA A 356 -12.33 -18.43 -6.09
N ASP A 357 -13.26 -17.91 -5.28
CA ASP A 357 -13.97 -16.66 -5.58
C ASP A 357 -13.07 -15.42 -5.42
N MET A 358 -11.91 -15.58 -4.77
CA MET A 358 -11.06 -14.47 -4.40
C MET A 358 -9.93 -14.20 -5.38
N TYR A 359 -9.73 -15.02 -6.42
CA TYR A 359 -8.64 -14.84 -7.38
C TYR A 359 -9.14 -14.44 -8.77
N ASP A 360 -8.41 -13.55 -9.44
CA ASP A 360 -8.55 -13.28 -10.87
C ASP A 360 -7.29 -13.70 -11.65
N GLY A 361 -7.14 -13.24 -12.90
CA GLY A 361 -5.97 -13.51 -13.73
C GLY A 361 -4.70 -12.75 -13.36
N PHE A 362 -4.78 -11.72 -12.50
CA PHE A 362 -3.67 -10.82 -12.19
C PHE A 362 -2.80 -11.27 -11.01
N ALA A 363 -3.31 -12.14 -10.14
CA ALA A 363 -2.51 -12.72 -9.06
C ALA A 363 -1.31 -13.49 -9.63
N ALA A 364 -0.09 -13.05 -9.30
CA ALA A 364 1.16 -13.71 -9.67
C ALA A 364 1.27 -15.11 -9.03
N VAL A 365 0.76 -15.26 -7.81
CA VAL A 365 0.74 -16.54 -7.10
C VAL A 365 -0.69 -16.91 -6.72
N LYS A 366 -1.09 -18.12 -7.10
CA LYS A 366 -2.38 -18.73 -6.72
C LYS A 366 -2.15 -19.94 -5.85
N GLY A 367 -2.97 -20.07 -4.81
CA GLY A 367 -2.92 -21.18 -3.87
C GLY A 367 -4.14 -21.17 -2.96
N ASP A 368 -4.12 -22.01 -1.94
CA ASP A 368 -5.11 -21.94 -0.86
C ASP A 368 -4.65 -20.92 0.19
N ALA A 369 -5.27 -19.74 0.17
CA ALA A 369 -5.05 -18.69 1.16
C ALA A 369 -6.06 -18.76 2.31
N VAL A 370 -6.97 -19.74 2.32
CA VAL A 370 -7.95 -19.89 3.39
C VAL A 370 -7.35 -20.65 4.56
N LYS A 371 -7.37 -20.03 5.75
CA LYS A 371 -7.00 -20.69 7.01
C LYS A 371 -8.06 -20.39 8.06
N ASN A 372 -8.50 -21.43 8.77
CA ASN A 372 -9.49 -21.32 9.84
C ASN A 372 -10.78 -20.58 9.43
N GLY A 373 -11.22 -20.74 8.18
CA GLY A 373 -12.45 -20.11 7.67
C GLY A 373 -12.28 -18.66 7.20
N ALA A 374 -11.09 -18.07 7.30
CA ALA A 374 -10.79 -16.74 6.79
C ALA A 374 -9.87 -16.80 5.57
N PHE A 375 -10.11 -15.93 4.59
CA PHE A 375 -9.19 -15.71 3.49
C PHE A 375 -8.07 -14.77 3.93
N LEU A 376 -6.85 -15.27 4.02
CA LEU A 376 -5.70 -14.50 4.44
C LEU A 376 -5.06 -13.82 3.24
N GLU A 377 -5.59 -12.67 2.86
CA GLU A 377 -4.98 -11.84 1.82
C GLU A 377 -3.53 -11.48 2.17
N SER A 378 -2.72 -11.27 1.14
CA SER A 378 -1.32 -10.87 1.24
C SER A 378 -0.46 -11.85 2.06
N THR A 379 -0.71 -13.15 1.90
CA THR A 379 0.12 -14.23 2.47
C THR A 379 0.87 -15.07 1.44
N LEU A 380 0.33 -15.18 0.22
CA LEU A 380 0.99 -15.87 -0.89
C LEU A 380 1.87 -14.93 -1.72
N GLN A 381 1.52 -13.65 -1.73
CA GLN A 381 2.21 -12.53 -2.36
C GLN A 381 1.89 -11.27 -1.54
N SER A 382 2.70 -10.21 -1.57
CA SER A 382 2.41 -9.00 -0.80
C SER A 382 1.25 -8.18 -1.39
N ALA A 383 1.24 -8.00 -2.72
CA ALA A 383 0.21 -7.23 -3.40
C ALA A 383 -1.17 -7.89 -3.23
N PRO A 384 -2.26 -7.11 -3.15
CA PRO A 384 -3.59 -7.64 -2.95
C PRO A 384 -3.99 -8.56 -4.10
N TYR A 385 -4.80 -9.56 -3.77
CA TYR A 385 -5.33 -10.48 -4.77
C TYR A 385 -6.79 -10.79 -4.54
N PHE A 386 -7.44 -10.26 -3.49
CA PHE A 386 -8.87 -10.40 -3.25
C PHE A 386 -9.66 -9.63 -4.31
N VAL A 387 -10.44 -10.38 -5.10
CA VAL A 387 -11.34 -9.82 -6.13
C VAL A 387 -12.81 -10.19 -5.93
N GLY A 388 -13.13 -10.82 -4.79
CA GLY A 388 -14.48 -11.33 -4.52
C GLY A 388 -15.52 -10.22 -4.52
N GLN A 389 -16.51 -10.32 -5.41
CA GLN A 389 -17.65 -9.40 -5.46
C GLN A 389 -18.72 -9.82 -4.43
N ILE A 390 -18.55 -9.37 -3.19
CA ILE A 390 -19.43 -9.75 -2.08
C ILE A 390 -20.80 -9.06 -2.14
N ASP A 391 -21.82 -9.75 -1.62
CA ASP A 391 -23.18 -9.24 -1.58
C ASP A 391 -23.30 -7.97 -0.73
N GLY A 392 -24.12 -7.03 -1.18
CA GLY A 392 -24.37 -5.74 -0.51
C GLY A 392 -23.45 -4.60 -0.97
N ILE A 393 -22.49 -4.89 -1.86
CA ILE A 393 -21.73 -3.90 -2.64
C ILE A 393 -22.25 -3.92 -4.08
N LYS A 394 -22.77 -2.79 -4.56
CA LYS A 394 -23.26 -2.62 -5.94
C LYS A 394 -22.28 -1.78 -6.74
N TRP A 395 -21.73 -2.35 -7.81
CA TRP A 395 -20.87 -1.61 -8.72
C TRP A 395 -21.72 -0.96 -9.81
N LEU A 396 -21.54 0.35 -10.02
CA LEU A 396 -22.24 1.08 -11.09
C LEU A 396 -21.59 0.87 -12.45
N ASN A 397 -20.29 0.59 -12.45
CA ASN A 397 -19.47 0.25 -13.60
C ASN A 397 -18.35 -0.72 -13.15
N ALA A 398 -17.63 -1.32 -14.09
CA ALA A 398 -16.55 -2.29 -13.80
C ALA A 398 -15.49 -2.33 -14.92
N ALA A 399 -15.41 -1.29 -15.76
CA ALA A 399 -14.73 -1.35 -17.05
C ALA A 399 -13.27 -0.88 -17.02
N TYR A 400 -12.65 -0.84 -15.84
CA TYR A 400 -11.36 -0.17 -15.62
C TYR A 400 -10.36 -1.07 -14.92
#